data_AF-A0AAD9Q9D3-F1
#
_entry.id   AF-A0AAD9Q9D3-F1
#
_cell.length_a   1.000
_cell.length_b   1.000
_cell.length_c   1.000
_cell.angle_alpha   90.00
_cell.angle_beta   90.00
_cell.angle_gamma   90.00
#
_symmetry.space_group_name_H-M   'P 1'
#
loop_
_entity.id
_entity.type
_entity.pdbx_description
1 polymer ?
#
loop_
_entity_poly.entity_id
_entity_poly.type
_entity_poly.pdbx_seq_one_letter_code
_entity_poly.pdbx_strand_id
1 'polypeptide(L)' 'MWELEEEEVETWKRKQIELRKKVVTVDCVPWSEPDRDRDFSALKLIGGVDISFPKGDTKHACACLVVLSFPELKVKPTSK' A
#
# COMPACT_ATOMS: atom_id res chain seq x y z
N MET A 1 -7.72 -26.02 -9.12
CA MET A 1 -6.72 -25.13 -9.75
C MET A 1 -7.48 -24.35 -10.80
N TRP A 2 -7.57 -23.02 -10.69
CA TRP A 2 -8.29 -22.22 -11.68
C TRP A 2 -7.28 -21.92 -12.79
N GLU A 3 -7.54 -22.40 -14.00
CA GLU A 3 -6.80 -21.95 -15.18
C GLU A 3 -7.36 -20.57 -15.54
N LEU A 4 -6.55 -19.53 -15.36
CA LEU A 4 -6.89 -18.20 -15.85
C LEU A 4 -6.92 -18.25 -17.37
N GLU A 5 -7.95 -17.67 -17.96
CA GLU A 5 -8.03 -17.58 -19.42
C GLU A 5 -6.88 -16.70 -19.95
N GLU A 6 -6.28 -17.09 -21.08
CA GLU A 6 -5.14 -16.36 -21.66
C GLU A 6 -5.46 -14.88 -21.92
N GLU A 7 -6.72 -14.58 -22.28
CA GLU A 7 -7.21 -13.23 -22.50
C GLU A 7 -7.24 -12.38 -21.21
N GLU A 8 -7.62 -12.99 -20.08
CA GLU A 8 -7.63 -12.31 -18.77
C GLU A 8 -6.21 -11.93 -18.36
N VAL A 9 -5.26 -12.87 -18.50
CA VAL A 9 -3.84 -12.64 -18.22
C VAL A 9 -3.27 -11.53 -19.11
N GLU A 10 -3.58 -11.51 -20.40
CA GLU A 10 -3.09 -10.49 -21.32
C GLU A 10 -3.69 -9.11 -21.01
N THR A 11 -4.94 -9.06 -20.58
CA THR A 11 -5.59 -7.84 -20.09
C THR A 11 -4.88 -7.29 -18.86
N TRP A 12 -4.52 -8.14 -17.91
CA TRP A 12 -3.78 -7.73 -16.71
C TRP A 12 -2.39 -7.22 -17.04
N LYS A 13 -1.65 -7.88 -17.94
CA LYS A 13 -0.32 -7.41 -18.39
C LYS A 13 -0.39 -6.01 -18.99
N ARG A 14 -1.34 -5.78 -19.90
CA ARG A 14 -1.54 -4.46 -20.51
C ARG A 14 -1.84 -3.40 -19.44
N LYS A 15 -2.69 -3.74 -18.47
CA LYS A 15 -3.04 -2.82 -17.39
C LYS A 15 -1.86 -2.49 -16.48
N GLN A 16 -1.03 -3.48 -16.14
CA GLN A 16 0.20 -3.27 -15.38
C GLN A 16 1.15 -2.29 -16.09
N ILE A 17 1.34 -2.43 -17.41
CA ILE A 17 2.17 -1.50 -18.21
C ILE A 17 1.59 -0.09 -18.19
N GLU A 18 0.28 0.06 -18.34
CA GLU A 18 -0.39 1.37 -18.32
C GLU A 18 -0.25 2.06 -16.95
N LEU A 19 -0.46 1.31 -15.85
CA LEU A 19 -0.36 1.84 -14.49
C LEU A 19 1.08 2.16 -14.09
N ARG A 20 2.05 1.35 -14.51
CA ARG A 20 3.47 1.58 -14.24
C ARG A 20 3.95 2.95 -14.73
N LYS A 21 3.43 3.42 -15.87
CA LYS A 21 3.76 4.76 -16.42
C LYS A 21 3.34 5.92 -15.51
N LYS A 22 2.44 5.68 -14.55
CA LYS A 22 1.90 6.67 -13.61
C LYS A 22 2.61 6.66 -12.25
N VAL A 23 3.62 5.79 -12.05
CA VAL A 23 4.37 5.71 -10.79
C VAL A 23 5.30 6.92 -10.68
N VAL A 24 5.18 7.66 -9.58
CA VAL A 24 6.10 8.74 -9.21
C VAL A 24 7.16 8.16 -8.27
N THR A 25 8.44 8.23 -8.67
CA THR A 25 9.57 7.64 -7.94
C THR A 25 10.44 8.68 -7.25
N VAL A 26 9.96 9.92 -7.16
CA VAL A 26 10.60 11.02 -6.45
C VAL A 26 9.66 11.47 -5.35
N ASP A 27 10.20 11.87 -4.21
CA ASP A 27 9.36 12.30 -3.11
C ASP A 27 8.56 13.55 -3.50
N CYS A 28 7.25 13.51 -3.28
CA CYS A 28 6.31 14.56 -3.68
C CYS A 28 5.43 15.03 -2.51
N VAL A 29 5.89 14.81 -1.27
CA VAL A 29 5.17 15.17 -0.05
C VAL A 29 5.77 16.43 0.58
N PRO A 30 4.98 17.29 1.24
CA PRO A 30 5.50 18.55 1.80
C PRO A 30 6.62 18.38 2.84
N TRP A 31 6.72 17.20 3.45
CA TRP A 31 7.71 16.87 4.48
C TRP A 31 8.95 16.13 3.95
N SER A 32 9.07 15.94 2.64
CA SER A 32 10.22 15.26 2.02
C SER A 32 11.25 16.21 1.39
N GLU A 33 11.15 17.52 1.60
CA GLU A 33 12.16 18.45 1.09
C GLU A 33 13.52 18.24 1.81
N PRO A 34 14.62 17.99 1.07
CA PRO A 34 15.93 17.59 1.63
C PRO A 34 16.53 18.57 2.64
N ASP A 35 16.16 19.85 2.53
CA ASP A 35 16.70 20.95 3.33
C ASP A 35 15.73 21.44 4.43
N ARG A 36 14.51 20.87 4.54
CA ARG A 36 13.49 21.39 5.47
C ARG A 36 13.06 20.44 6.59
N ASP A 37 13.12 19.12 6.40
CA ASP A 37 12.59 18.19 7.44
C ASP A 37 13.23 16.79 7.42
N ARG A 38 14.53 16.71 7.72
CA ARG A 38 15.27 15.42 7.76
C ARG A 38 14.73 14.44 8.81
N ASP A 39 14.03 14.95 9.82
CA ASP A 39 13.50 14.15 10.93
C ASP A 39 12.02 13.76 10.73
N PHE A 40 11.44 14.07 9.57
CA PHE A 40 10.01 13.83 9.29
C PHE A 40 9.09 14.44 10.36
N SER A 41 9.47 15.59 10.92
CA SER A 41 8.76 16.26 12.00
C SER A 41 7.31 16.62 11.64
N ALA A 42 7.01 16.83 10.36
CA ALA A 42 5.65 17.05 9.86
C ALA A 42 4.85 15.76 9.60
N LEU A 43 5.50 14.58 9.54
CA LEU A 43 4.81 13.30 9.44
C LEU A 43 4.18 12.95 10.79
N LYS A 44 2.85 12.77 10.81
CA LYS A 44 2.10 12.50 12.06
C LYS A 44 1.53 11.09 12.13
N LEU A 45 1.26 10.49 10.98
CA LEU A 45 0.58 9.20 10.90
C LEU A 45 1.21 8.34 9.81
N ILE A 46 1.35 7.05 10.08
CA ILE A 46 1.80 6.04 9.11
C ILE A 46 0.69 5.00 8.96
N GLY A 47 0.32 4.70 7.72
CA GLY A 47 -0.59 3.61 7.38
C GLY A 47 0.19 2.31 7.14
N GLY A 48 -0.36 1.19 7.63
CA GLY A 48 0.11 -0.15 7.30
C GLY A 48 -1.06 -0.99 6.79
N VAL A 49 -0.83 -1.79 5.75
CA VAL A 49 -1.84 -2.69 5.17
C VAL A 49 -1.29 -4.11 5.07
N ASP A 50 -2.15 -5.10 5.32
CA ASP A 50 -1.87 -6.53 5.14
C ASP A 50 -3.06 -7.23 4.49
N ILE A 51 -2.78 -8.29 3.73
CA ILE A 51 -3.78 -9.23 3.20
C ILE A 51 -3.27 -10.65 3.43
N SER A 52 -3.99 -11.39 4.26
CA SER A 52 -3.65 -12.76 4.66
C SER A 52 -4.69 -13.77 4.19
N PHE A 53 -4.23 -14.83 3.51
CA PHE A 53 -5.08 -15.95 3.05
C PHE A 53 -4.99 -17.12 4.04
N PRO A 54 -6.11 -17.67 4.54
CA PRO A 54 -6.09 -18.85 5.38
C PRO A 54 -5.44 -20.03 4.69
N LYS A 55 -4.74 -20.88 5.45
CA LYS A 55 -4.07 -22.06 4.88
C LYS A 55 -5.11 -22.96 4.19
N GLY A 56 -4.89 -23.20 2.90
CA GLY A 56 -5.79 -24.04 2.08
C GLY A 56 -6.98 -23.29 1.49
N ASP A 57 -7.15 -22.00 1.78
CA ASP A 57 -8.18 -21.15 1.17
C ASP A 57 -7.52 -20.08 0.29
N THR A 58 -7.65 -20.23 -1.03
CA THR A 58 -7.08 -19.30 -2.01
C THR A 58 -8.07 -18.23 -2.46
N LYS A 59 -9.27 -18.18 -1.87
CA LYS A 59 -10.35 -17.27 -2.30
C LYS A 59 -10.68 -16.24 -1.24
N HIS A 60 -10.76 -16.67 0.01
CA HIS A 60 -11.04 -15.77 1.12
C HIS A 60 -9.74 -15.21 1.67
N ALA A 61 -9.75 -13.91 1.99
CA ALA A 61 -8.64 -13.24 2.62
C ALA A 61 -9.13 -12.33 3.75
N CYS A 62 -8.30 -12.15 4.76
CA CYS A 62 -8.47 -11.10 5.76
C CYS A 62 -7.61 -9.91 5.33
N ALA A 63 -8.25 -8.77 5.10
CA ALA A 63 -7.56 -7.51 4.85
C ALA A 63 -7.53 -6.68 6.14
N CYS A 64 -6.40 -6.08 6.45
CA CYS A 64 -6.23 -5.19 7.61
C CYS A 64 -5.60 -3.86 7.17
N LEU A 65 -6.12 -2.76 7.72
CA LEU A 65 -5.53 -1.43 7.64
C LEU A 65 -5.34 -0.92 9.07
N VAL A 66 -4.13 -0.47 9.39
CA VAL A 66 -3.80 0.19 10.65
C VAL A 66 -3.24 1.57 10.39
N VAL A 67 -3.51 2.49 11.31
CA VAL A 67 -2.91 3.83 11.31
C VAL A 67 -2.18 4.00 12.64
N LEU A 68 -0.89 4.35 12.57
CA LEU A 68 -0.03 4.54 13.74
C LEU A 68 0.32 6.03 13.87
N SER A 69 0.49 6.53 15.09
CA SER A 69 1.18 7.81 15.29
C SER A 69 2.65 7.70 14.93
N PHE A 70 3.21 8.80 14.45
CA PHE A 70 4.64 8.95 14.23
C PHE A 70 5.14 10.17 15.00
N PRO A 71 6.28 10.07 15.72
CA PRO A 71 7.23 8.95 15.71
C PRO A 71 6.97 7.82 16.73
N GLU A 72 5.91 7.89 17.55
CA GLU A 72 5.75 6.96 18.68
C GLU A 72 5.31 5.54 18.27
N LEU A 73 4.87 5.35 17.02
CA LEU A 73 4.41 4.08 16.44
C LEU A 73 3.30 3.41 17.27
N LYS A 74 2.38 4.22 17.81
CA LYS A 74 1.22 3.71 18.56
C LYS A 74 0.01 3.61 17.65
N VAL A 75 -0.67 2.47 17.68
CA VAL A 75 -1.92 2.27 16.92
C VAL A 75 -2.95 3.31 17.36
N LYS A 76 -3.45 4.08 16.39
CA LYS A 76 -4.57 5.00 16.59
C LYS A 76 -5.87 4.24 16.43
N PRO A 77 -6.90 4.57 17.22
CA PRO A 77 -8.24 4.03 17.01
C PRO A 77 -8.70 4.39 15.61
N THR A 78 -8.88 3.39 14.75
CA THR A 78 -9.66 3.56 13.52
C THR A 78 -11.13 3.52 13.91
N SER A 79 -11.94 4.45 13.38
CA SER A 79 -13.38 4.43 13.60
C SER A 79 -13.92 3.06 13.16
N LYS A 80 -14.65 2.39 14.05
CA LYS A 80 -15.32 1.11 13.77
C LYS A 80 -16.42 1.27 12.73
#